data_AF-A0A1C5ZPQ8-F1
#
_entry.id   AF-A0A1C5ZPQ8-F1
#
_cell.length_a   1.000
_cell.length_b   1.000
_cell.length_c   1.000
_cell.angle_alpha   90.00
_cell.angle_beta   90.00
_cell.angle_gamma   90.00
#
_symmetry.space_group_name_H-M   'P 1'
#
loop_
_entity.id
_entity.type
_entity.pdbx_description
1 polymer ?
#
loop_
_entity_poly.entity_id
_entity_poly.type
_entity_poly.pdbx_seq_one_letter_code
_entity_poly.pdbx_strand_id
1 'polypeptide(L)'
;MKQTVLYKKELEYFFVEESYGGNQDLFPDVTMRDGGCGAIAACESCIYFARTNDMRNLYPHPIQEISWNEYHEFAYIMKHYLCPRPNGIDTLELFMEGFGEYLKDMNDTRLQMEGFHGTHTYEEAVRAVKVQIDAACPIPYLMLKHKNEKGPLEDYIWHWFILAGYEETGNDLLVKAVSYGEYKWFSLKEMWDTGYDKKGGMILYHI
;
A
#
# COMPACT_ATOMS: atom_id res chain seq x y z
N MET A 1 5.55 1.00 30.00
CA MET A 1 6.84 0.31 29.80
C MET A 1 7.24 0.52 28.35
N LYS A 2 8.47 0.94 28.04
CA LYS A 2 8.92 1.01 26.64
C LYS A 2 9.05 -0.42 26.11
N GLN A 3 8.35 -0.74 25.03
CA GLN A 3 8.55 -2.01 24.31
C GLN A 3 10.02 -2.06 23.87
N THR A 4 10.69 -3.18 24.13
CA THR A 4 12.07 -3.36 23.66
C THR A 4 12.02 -3.73 22.19
N VAL A 5 12.63 -2.90 21.35
CA VAL A 5 12.79 -3.17 19.91
C VAL A 5 13.84 -4.26 19.75
N LEU A 6 13.46 -5.35 19.09
CA LEU A 6 14.35 -6.49 18.84
C LEU A 6 15.02 -6.39 17.46
N TYR A 7 14.25 -5.97 16.46
CA TYR A 7 14.71 -5.79 15.08
C TYR A 7 13.80 -4.77 14.37
N LYS A 8 14.36 -4.00 13.44
CA LYS A 8 13.59 -3.03 12.65
C LYS A 8 14.12 -2.97 11.23
N LYS A 9 13.21 -2.95 10.25
CA LYS A 9 13.54 -2.71 8.85
C LYS A 9 12.52 -1.77 8.23
N GLU A 10 13.03 -0.77 7.52
CA GLU A 10 12.22 0.20 6.79
C GLU A 10 12.73 0.24 5.36
N LEU A 11 11.82 0.37 4.41
CA LEU A 11 12.15 0.63 3.03
C LEU A 11 12.63 2.07 2.89
N GLU A 12 13.60 2.30 2.01
CA GLU A 12 13.93 3.65 1.54
C GLU A 12 12.79 4.14 0.64
N TYR A 13 11.74 4.66 1.27
CA TYR A 13 10.58 5.21 0.59
C TYR A 13 10.89 6.55 -0.05
N PHE A 14 9.94 7.07 -0.82
CA PHE A 14 10.10 8.31 -1.58
C PHE A 14 9.18 9.43 -1.05
N PHE A 15 9.45 10.63 -1.55
CA PHE A 15 8.63 11.81 -1.32
C PHE A 15 7.98 12.27 -2.62
N VAL A 16 6.75 12.78 -2.50
CA VAL A 16 6.09 13.60 -3.53
C VAL A 16 6.11 15.02 -3.00
N GLU A 17 6.98 15.84 -3.57
CA GLU A 17 7.39 17.13 -3.00
C GLU A 17 7.75 16.98 -1.51
N GLU A 18 7.04 17.65 -0.60
CA GLU A 18 7.25 17.55 0.85
C GLU A 18 6.52 16.38 1.54
N SER A 19 5.65 15.66 0.85
CA SER A 19 4.84 14.57 1.41
C SER A 19 5.57 13.22 1.36
N TYR A 20 5.47 12.43 2.43
CA TYR A 20 6.01 11.08 2.48
C TYR A 20 5.06 10.11 1.77
N GLY A 21 5.34 9.84 0.50
CA GLY A 21 4.37 9.21 -0.41
C GLY A 21 3.33 10.20 -0.94
N GLY A 22 2.28 9.68 -1.56
CA GLY A 22 1.17 10.46 -2.07
C GLY A 22 0.17 10.86 -0.98
N ASN A 23 -0.57 11.93 -1.26
CA ASN A 23 -1.65 12.39 -0.40
C ASN A 23 -2.95 12.44 -1.21
N GLN A 24 -3.87 11.55 -0.85
CA GLN A 24 -5.15 11.42 -1.54
C GLN A 24 -5.99 12.71 -1.45
N ASP A 25 -5.88 13.50 -0.38
CA ASP A 25 -6.68 14.72 -0.19
C ASP A 25 -6.28 15.86 -1.13
N LEU A 26 -5.06 15.80 -1.69
CA LEU A 26 -4.53 16.83 -2.58
C LEU A 26 -4.95 16.64 -4.04
N PHE A 27 -5.65 15.54 -4.35
CA PHE A 27 -6.18 15.32 -5.70
C PHE A 27 -7.25 16.36 -6.03
N PRO A 28 -7.22 17.00 -7.20
CA PRO A 28 -8.28 17.92 -7.63
C PRO A 28 -9.64 17.22 -7.86
N ASP A 29 -9.63 15.97 -8.33
CA ASP A 29 -10.82 15.17 -8.63
C ASP A 29 -11.42 14.53 -7.36
N VAL A 30 -12.69 14.84 -7.07
CA VAL A 30 -13.46 14.28 -5.94
C VAL A 30 -13.45 12.75 -5.94
N THR A 31 -13.56 12.13 -7.12
CA THR A 31 -13.62 10.65 -7.20
C THR A 31 -12.29 9.99 -6.81
N MET A 32 -11.18 10.68 -7.03
CA MET A 32 -9.87 10.24 -6.52
C MET A 32 -9.77 10.46 -5.01
N ARG A 33 -10.28 11.59 -4.50
CA ARG A 33 -10.31 11.85 -3.05
C ARG A 33 -11.16 10.83 -2.28
N ASP A 34 -12.30 10.41 -2.84
CA ASP A 34 -13.25 9.54 -2.11
C ASP A 34 -13.03 8.04 -2.33
N GLY A 35 -12.43 7.64 -3.46
CA GLY A 35 -12.30 6.21 -3.81
C GLY A 35 -11.00 5.84 -4.54
N GLY A 36 -10.08 6.78 -4.70
CA GLY A 36 -8.84 6.60 -5.45
C GLY A 36 -7.72 5.88 -4.70
N CYS A 37 -7.89 5.53 -3.42
CA CYS A 37 -6.85 4.92 -2.58
C CYS A 37 -6.19 3.67 -3.21
N GLY A 38 -6.96 2.81 -3.87
CA GLY A 38 -6.43 1.65 -4.59
C GLY A 38 -5.53 2.04 -5.77
N ALA A 39 -5.92 3.06 -6.55
CA ALA A 39 -5.08 3.56 -7.63
C ALA A 39 -3.80 4.24 -7.09
N ILE A 40 -3.90 4.96 -5.98
CA ILE A 40 -2.77 5.55 -5.28
C ILE A 40 -1.78 4.48 -4.81
N ALA A 41 -2.23 3.42 -4.14
CA ALA A 41 -1.35 2.33 -3.70
C ALA A 41 -0.64 1.63 -4.88
N ALA A 42 -1.31 1.45 -6.02
CA ALA A 42 -0.69 0.93 -7.24
C ALA A 42 0.35 1.91 -7.80
N CYS A 43 0.06 3.21 -7.83
CA CYS A 43 1.03 4.24 -8.25
C CYS A 43 2.26 4.26 -7.35
N GLU A 44 2.08 4.21 -6.04
CA GLU A 44 3.20 4.22 -5.10
C GLU A 44 4.09 2.99 -5.28
N SER A 45 3.49 1.83 -5.54
CA SER A 45 4.23 0.59 -5.86
C SER A 45 5.06 0.74 -7.14
N CYS A 46 4.47 1.30 -8.21
CA CYS A 46 5.17 1.56 -9.47
C CYS A 46 6.36 2.50 -9.31
N ILE A 47 6.15 3.62 -8.60
CA ILE A 47 7.19 4.62 -8.34
C ILE A 47 8.31 4.01 -7.52
N TYR A 48 7.97 3.23 -6.48
CA TYR A 48 8.95 2.55 -5.66
C TYR A 48 9.83 1.62 -6.51
N PHE A 49 9.24 0.69 -7.26
CA PHE A 49 10.02 -0.25 -8.09
C PHE A 49 10.78 0.42 -9.25
N ALA A 50 10.24 1.52 -9.80
CA ALA A 50 10.97 2.32 -10.78
C ALA A 50 12.22 2.98 -10.19
N ARG A 51 12.24 3.27 -8.89
CA ARG A 51 13.38 3.83 -8.16
C ARG A 51 14.38 2.77 -7.68
N THR A 52 13.92 1.59 -7.27
CA THR A 52 14.76 0.62 -6.55
C THR A 52 15.12 -0.63 -7.35
N ASN A 53 14.35 -0.99 -8.39
CA ASN A 53 14.47 -2.29 -9.07
C ASN A 53 14.64 -2.17 -10.60
N ASP A 54 15.07 -1.00 -11.09
CA ASP A 54 15.26 -0.72 -12.52
C ASP A 54 14.00 -0.99 -13.37
N MET A 55 12.83 -0.81 -12.75
CA MET A 55 11.52 -0.96 -13.40
C MET A 55 11.01 0.38 -13.95
N ARG A 56 11.88 1.13 -14.64
CA ARG A 56 11.63 2.52 -15.06
C ARG A 56 10.44 2.66 -16.02
N ASN A 57 10.04 1.59 -16.71
CA ASN A 57 8.83 1.54 -17.56
C ASN A 57 7.52 1.67 -16.76
N LEU A 58 7.51 1.37 -15.45
CA LEU A 58 6.30 1.43 -14.61
C LEU A 58 5.89 2.86 -14.23
N TYR A 59 6.75 3.85 -14.45
CA TYR A 59 6.46 5.24 -14.09
C TYR A 59 6.90 6.18 -15.21
N PRO A 60 6.01 6.95 -15.85
CA PRO A 60 6.38 7.72 -17.04
C PRO A 60 7.27 8.95 -16.75
N HIS A 61 7.27 9.48 -15.51
CA HIS A 61 7.92 10.75 -15.16
C HIS A 61 9.31 10.55 -14.48
N PRO A 62 10.10 11.63 -14.28
CA PRO A 62 11.38 11.56 -13.56
C PRO A 62 11.26 10.94 -12.16
N ILE A 63 12.23 10.11 -11.77
CA ILE A 63 12.16 9.29 -10.55
C ILE A 63 12.86 9.90 -9.33
N GLN A 64 13.60 11.01 -9.48
CA GLN A 64 14.39 11.60 -8.39
C GLN A 64 13.51 12.50 -7.51
N GLU A 65 13.02 13.58 -8.11
CA GLU A 65 12.08 14.53 -7.51
C GLU A 65 10.74 14.35 -8.22
N ILE A 66 9.70 14.05 -7.44
CA ILE A 66 8.35 13.79 -7.96
C ILE A 66 7.50 14.98 -7.57
N SER A 67 6.99 15.70 -8.57
CA SER A 67 6.06 16.81 -8.34
C SER A 67 4.61 16.33 -8.16
N TRP A 68 3.77 17.16 -7.57
CA TRP A 68 2.32 16.89 -7.50
C TRP A 68 1.69 16.78 -8.88
N ASN A 69 2.15 17.57 -9.85
CA ASN A 69 1.60 17.52 -11.20
C ASN A 69 1.85 16.15 -11.85
N GLU A 70 3.08 15.65 -11.80
CA GLU A 70 3.45 14.34 -12.35
C GLU A 70 2.80 13.19 -11.57
N TYR A 71 2.70 13.32 -10.25
CA TYR A 71 2.02 12.34 -9.41
C TYR A 71 0.53 12.23 -9.76
N HIS A 72 -0.17 13.36 -9.88
CA HIS A 72 -1.57 13.38 -10.26
C HIS A 72 -1.79 12.86 -11.69
N GLU A 73 -0.98 13.29 -12.66
CA GLU A 73 -1.04 12.79 -14.04
C GLU A 73 -0.93 11.26 -14.09
N PHE A 74 0.06 10.69 -13.39
CA PHE A 74 0.22 9.25 -13.31
C PHE A 74 -0.95 8.55 -12.61
N ALA A 75 -1.45 9.12 -11.52
CA ALA A 75 -2.59 8.56 -10.81
C ALA A 75 -3.88 8.57 -11.62
N TYR A 76 -4.07 9.56 -12.51
CA TYR A 76 -5.19 9.53 -13.46
C TYR A 76 -5.03 8.43 -14.52
N ILE A 77 -3.81 8.14 -14.97
CA ILE A 77 -3.54 6.95 -15.82
C ILE A 77 -3.96 5.69 -15.06
N MET A 78 -3.46 5.49 -13.85
CA MET A 78 -3.74 4.30 -13.04
C MET A 78 -5.24 4.14 -12.71
N LYS A 79 -5.93 5.26 -12.46
CA LYS A 79 -7.38 5.29 -12.23
C LYS A 79 -8.16 4.61 -13.36
N HIS A 80 -7.74 4.78 -14.62
CA HIS A 80 -8.41 4.15 -15.76
C HIS A 80 -8.34 2.63 -15.73
N TYR A 81 -7.24 2.07 -15.21
CA TYR A 81 -7.05 0.62 -15.10
C TYR A 81 -7.79 0.04 -13.89
N LEU A 82 -7.64 0.67 -12.72
CA LEU A 82 -8.26 0.18 -11.48
C LEU A 82 -9.77 0.41 -11.47
N CYS A 83 -10.24 1.45 -12.18
CA CYS A 83 -11.64 1.83 -12.32
C CYS A 83 -12.39 1.88 -10.96
N PRO A 84 -12.04 2.82 -10.05
CA PRO A 84 -12.70 2.93 -8.75
C PRO A 84 -14.23 3.01 -8.85
N ARG A 85 -14.90 2.18 -8.03
CA ARG A 85 -16.37 2.10 -7.95
C ARG A 85 -16.87 3.01 -6.81
N PRO A 86 -18.18 3.18 -6.58
CA PRO A 86 -18.68 3.98 -5.46
C PRO A 86 -18.18 3.53 -4.08
N ASN A 87 -17.81 2.25 -3.92
CA ASN A 87 -17.19 1.72 -2.70
C ASN A 87 -15.66 1.61 -2.79
N GLY A 88 -15.04 2.28 -3.77
CA GLY A 88 -13.63 2.13 -4.12
C GLY A 88 -13.31 0.77 -4.72
N ILE A 89 -12.06 0.34 -4.54
CA ILE A 89 -11.58 -1.02 -4.85
C ILE A 89 -11.63 -1.80 -3.54
N ASP A 90 -12.58 -2.72 -3.38
CA ASP A 90 -12.82 -3.35 -2.07
C ASP A 90 -12.43 -4.83 -2.00
N THR A 91 -11.69 -5.31 -3.00
CA THR A 91 -11.15 -6.68 -3.07
C THR A 91 -9.72 -6.67 -3.61
N LEU A 92 -8.92 -7.67 -3.21
CA LEU A 92 -7.56 -7.83 -3.71
C LEU A 92 -7.56 -8.16 -5.21
N GLU A 93 -8.57 -8.89 -5.66
CA GLU A 93 -8.75 -9.31 -7.05
C GLU A 93 -8.99 -8.14 -7.98
N LEU A 94 -9.88 -7.20 -7.63
CA LEU A 94 -10.09 -6.00 -8.43
C LEU A 94 -8.82 -5.14 -8.53
N PHE A 95 -8.03 -5.08 -7.45
CA PHE A 95 -6.75 -4.40 -7.46
C PHE A 95 -5.78 -5.09 -8.43
N MET A 96 -5.60 -6.41 -8.29
CA MET A 96 -4.67 -7.19 -9.11
C MET A 96 -5.07 -7.22 -10.59
N GLU A 97 -6.36 -7.31 -10.91
CA GLU A 97 -6.88 -7.30 -12.28
C GLU A 97 -6.54 -5.98 -12.97
N GLY A 98 -6.93 -4.84 -12.36
CA GLY A 98 -6.66 -3.53 -12.93
C GLY A 98 -5.16 -3.24 -13.02
N PHE A 99 -4.42 -3.46 -11.94
CA PHE A 99 -2.99 -3.19 -11.95
C PHE A 99 -2.24 -4.16 -12.91
N GLY A 100 -2.69 -5.41 -13.02
CA GLY A 100 -2.14 -6.38 -13.97
C GLY A 100 -2.29 -5.96 -15.43
N GLU A 101 -3.43 -5.39 -15.82
CA GLU A 101 -3.60 -4.84 -17.17
C GLU A 101 -2.67 -3.64 -17.42
N TYR A 102 -2.43 -2.79 -16.42
CA TYR A 102 -1.41 -1.73 -16.55
C TYR A 102 -0.01 -2.31 -16.77
N LEU A 103 0.41 -3.31 -15.98
CA LEU A 103 1.72 -3.94 -16.12
C LEU A 103 1.91 -4.54 -17.53
N LYS A 104 0.89 -5.19 -18.05
CA LYS A 104 0.86 -5.76 -19.40
C LYS A 104 1.01 -4.69 -20.48
N ASP A 105 0.32 -3.55 -20.37
CA ASP A 105 0.46 -2.43 -21.31
C ASP A 105 1.86 -1.77 -21.22
N MET A 106 2.48 -1.80 -20.05
CA MET A 106 3.88 -1.38 -19.85
C MET A 106 4.90 -2.44 -20.28
N ASN A 107 4.44 -3.58 -20.84
CA ASN A 107 5.23 -4.76 -21.19
C ASN A 107 6.12 -5.26 -20.04
N ASP A 108 5.65 -5.13 -18.79
CA ASP A 108 6.35 -5.64 -17.62
C ASP A 108 5.90 -7.06 -17.29
N THR A 109 6.83 -8.01 -17.34
CA THR A 109 6.62 -9.40 -16.93
C THR A 109 7.38 -9.75 -15.65
N ARG A 110 8.11 -8.78 -15.07
CA ARG A 110 8.97 -9.00 -13.90
C ARG A 110 8.17 -8.91 -12.62
N LEU A 111 7.33 -7.88 -12.49
CA LEU A 111 6.51 -7.69 -11.32
C LEU A 111 5.27 -8.60 -11.36
N GLN A 112 5.19 -9.52 -10.42
CA GLN A 112 4.04 -10.41 -10.22
C GLN A 112 3.33 -10.08 -8.90
N MET A 113 2.02 -10.34 -8.84
CA MET A 113 1.19 -10.07 -7.67
C MET A 113 0.51 -11.34 -7.15
N GLU A 114 0.41 -11.44 -5.83
CA GLU A 114 -0.34 -12.48 -5.13
C GLU A 114 -1.24 -11.85 -4.06
N GLY A 115 -2.50 -12.26 -4.03
CA GLY A 115 -3.45 -11.84 -3.00
C GLY A 115 -3.26 -12.64 -1.70
N PHE A 116 -2.95 -11.96 -0.60
CA PHE A 116 -2.85 -12.55 0.72
C PHE A 116 -4.03 -12.11 1.59
N HIS A 117 -5.09 -12.90 1.57
CA HIS A 117 -6.34 -12.57 2.24
C HIS A 117 -6.23 -12.55 3.77
N GLY A 118 -7.02 -11.68 4.41
CA GLY A 118 -7.12 -11.56 5.88
C GLY A 118 -7.67 -12.79 6.62
N THR A 119 -7.88 -13.91 5.92
CA THR A 119 -8.27 -15.21 6.48
C THR A 119 -7.09 -16.02 6.98
N HIS A 120 -5.85 -15.65 6.60
CA HIS A 120 -4.62 -16.26 7.11
C HIS A 120 -4.41 -15.96 8.60
N THR A 121 -3.61 -16.79 9.27
CA THR A 121 -3.28 -16.56 10.68
C THR A 121 -2.40 -15.32 10.85
N TYR A 122 -2.38 -14.76 12.07
CA TYR A 122 -1.50 -13.65 12.40
C TYR A 122 -0.02 -14.01 12.18
N GLU A 123 0.39 -15.24 12.51
CA GLU A 123 1.76 -15.69 12.33
C GLU A 123 2.14 -15.80 10.84
N GLU A 124 1.19 -16.18 9.98
CA GLU A 124 1.37 -16.15 8.53
C GLU A 124 1.53 -14.72 8.02
N ALA A 125 0.69 -13.78 8.50
CA ALA A 125 0.79 -12.37 8.14
C ALA A 125 2.13 -11.74 8.57
N VAL A 126 2.60 -12.04 9.79
CA VAL A 126 3.93 -11.61 10.27
C VAL A 126 5.02 -12.12 9.35
N ARG A 127 4.97 -13.40 8.95
CA ARG A 127 5.95 -13.97 8.00
C ARG A 127 5.89 -13.28 6.64
N ALA A 128 4.69 -13.06 6.10
CA ALA A 128 4.50 -12.41 4.81
C ALA A 128 5.05 -10.97 4.81
N VAL A 129 4.74 -10.18 5.84
CA VAL A 129 5.27 -8.81 5.99
C VAL A 129 6.78 -8.81 6.05
N LYS A 130 7.38 -9.67 6.89
CA LYS A 130 8.84 -9.75 7.01
C LYS A 130 9.48 -10.13 5.68
N VAL A 131 8.99 -11.17 5.01
CA VAL A 131 9.52 -11.63 3.71
C VAL A 131 9.48 -10.52 2.67
N GLN A 132 8.36 -9.82 2.54
CA GLN A 132 8.20 -8.74 1.55
C GLN A 132 9.13 -7.56 1.84
N ILE A 133 9.09 -7.02 3.06
CA ILE A 133 9.96 -5.91 3.46
C ILE A 133 11.44 -6.33 3.40
N ASP A 134 11.74 -7.60 3.70
CA ASP A 134 13.10 -8.11 3.62
C ASP A 134 13.65 -8.14 2.19
N ALA A 135 12.78 -8.49 1.24
CA ALA A 135 13.03 -8.47 -0.19
C ALA A 135 12.91 -7.07 -0.83
N ALA A 136 12.85 -6.01 -0.01
CA ALA A 136 12.65 -4.64 -0.46
C ALA A 136 11.39 -4.47 -1.34
N CYS A 137 10.29 -5.12 -0.95
CA CYS A 137 8.99 -4.99 -1.60
C CYS A 137 8.01 -4.26 -0.67
N PRO A 138 7.40 -3.13 -1.09
CA PRO A 138 6.31 -2.50 -0.35
C PRO A 138 5.07 -3.36 -0.41
N ILE A 139 4.16 -3.20 0.55
CA ILE A 139 2.97 -4.05 0.64
C ILE A 139 1.71 -3.17 0.55
N PRO A 140 0.98 -3.20 -0.57
CA PRO A 140 -0.39 -2.69 -0.60
C PRO A 140 -1.25 -3.46 0.39
N TYR A 141 -1.81 -2.75 1.36
CA TYR A 141 -2.68 -3.27 2.39
C TYR A 141 -4.07 -2.71 2.19
N LEU A 142 -5.06 -3.60 2.13
CA LEU A 142 -6.48 -3.26 2.17
C LEU A 142 -7.02 -3.58 3.54
N MET A 143 -7.51 -2.57 4.26
CA MET A 143 -8.30 -2.76 5.46
C MET A 143 -9.76 -2.42 5.15
N LEU A 144 -10.66 -3.37 5.42
CA LEU A 144 -12.10 -3.18 5.23
C LEU A 144 -12.75 -2.92 6.59
N LYS A 145 -13.61 -3.82 7.07
CA LYS A 145 -14.31 -3.61 8.35
C LYS A 145 -13.39 -3.90 9.54
N HIS A 146 -13.45 -3.04 10.55
CA HIS A 146 -12.73 -3.19 11.80
C HIS A 146 -13.58 -2.77 13.00
N LYS A 147 -13.51 -3.51 14.12
CA LYS A 147 -14.32 -3.20 15.33
C LYS A 147 -13.93 -1.89 16.00
N ASN A 148 -12.67 -1.49 15.85
CA ASN A 148 -12.12 -0.23 16.33
C ASN A 148 -12.41 0.95 15.37
N GLU A 149 -13.69 1.16 15.03
CA GLU A 149 -14.12 2.13 14.01
C GLU A 149 -13.93 3.61 14.37
N LYS A 150 -13.64 3.92 15.65
CA LYS A 150 -13.45 5.29 16.16
C LYS A 150 -12.11 5.45 16.90
N GLY A 151 -11.14 4.62 16.52
CA GLY A 151 -9.83 4.57 17.13
C GLY A 151 -8.74 5.07 16.18
N PRO A 152 -7.47 4.78 16.49
CA PRO A 152 -6.32 5.17 15.66
C PRO A 152 -6.36 4.65 14.21
N LEU A 153 -7.24 3.69 13.92
CA LEU A 153 -7.42 3.06 12.61
C LEU A 153 -8.57 3.68 11.79
N GLU A 154 -9.31 4.67 12.30
CA GLU A 154 -10.50 5.24 11.64
C GLU A 154 -10.23 5.62 10.18
N ASP A 155 -9.13 6.35 9.93
CA ASP A 155 -8.72 6.78 8.58
C ASP A 155 -8.15 5.64 7.69
N TYR A 156 -8.01 4.44 8.24
CA TYR A 156 -7.48 3.27 7.55
C TYR A 156 -8.56 2.23 7.26
N ILE A 157 -9.80 2.42 7.73
CA ILE A 157 -10.91 1.51 7.48
C ILE A 157 -11.53 1.81 6.11
N TRP A 158 -11.83 0.78 5.33
CA TRP A 158 -12.22 0.88 3.91
C TRP A 158 -11.15 1.59 3.06
N HIS A 159 -9.88 1.29 3.34
CA HIS A 159 -8.77 2.03 2.77
C HIS A 159 -7.66 1.13 2.24
N TRP A 160 -7.00 1.62 1.19
CA TRP A 160 -5.75 1.09 0.65
C TRP A 160 -4.60 2.00 1.03
N PHE A 161 -3.52 1.41 1.53
CA PHE A 161 -2.31 2.13 1.93
C PHE A 161 -1.10 1.20 1.80
N ILE A 162 0.11 1.73 2.00
CA ILE A 162 1.36 0.94 1.83
C ILE A 162 1.96 0.62 3.19
N LEU A 163 2.35 -0.63 3.43
CA LEU A 163 3.32 -0.96 4.46
C LEU A 163 4.73 -0.82 3.90
N ALA A 164 5.54 0.04 4.51
CA ALA A 164 6.89 0.36 4.09
C ALA A 164 7.95 -0.01 5.14
N GLY A 165 7.60 -0.82 6.12
CA GLY A 165 8.54 -1.25 7.16
C GLY A 165 7.87 -2.02 8.29
N TYR A 166 8.70 -2.63 9.13
CA TYR A 166 8.26 -3.31 10.33
C TYR A 166 9.27 -3.15 11.49
N GLU A 167 8.77 -3.32 12.69
CA GLU A 167 9.52 -3.32 13.95
C GLU A 167 9.06 -4.50 14.81
N GLU A 168 9.98 -5.43 15.08
CA GLU A 168 9.73 -6.57 15.96
C GLU A 168 9.84 -6.15 17.42
N THR A 169 8.79 -6.45 18.17
CA THR A 169 8.76 -6.34 19.62
C THR A 169 8.56 -7.74 20.21
N GLY A 170 8.75 -7.90 21.52
CA GLY A 170 8.64 -9.22 22.15
C GLY A 170 7.29 -9.94 21.98
N ASN A 171 6.19 -9.22 21.72
CA ASN A 171 4.83 -9.79 21.66
C ASN A 171 4.05 -9.42 20.39
N ASP A 172 4.64 -8.62 19.50
CA ASP A 172 3.95 -8.04 18.35
C ASP A 172 4.93 -7.56 17.26
N LEU A 173 4.41 -7.40 16.05
CA LEU A 173 5.06 -6.74 14.93
C LEU A 173 4.39 -5.39 14.72
N LEU A 174 5.10 -4.28 14.93
CA LEU A 174 4.62 -2.99 14.48
C LEU A 174 4.92 -2.84 12.99
N VAL A 175 3.99 -2.27 12.23
CA VAL A 175 4.17 -2.00 10.80
C VAL A 175 4.05 -0.52 10.51
N LYS A 176 4.89 -0.04 9.59
CA LYS A 176 4.90 1.35 9.13
C LYS A 176 3.90 1.50 7.99
N ALA A 177 2.72 2.01 8.29
CA ALA A 177 1.70 2.31 7.30
C ALA A 177 1.88 3.73 6.76
N VAL A 178 1.95 3.87 5.44
CA VAL A 178 2.11 5.12 4.70
C VAL A 178 0.79 5.44 4.00
N SER A 179 0.24 6.61 4.31
CA SER A 179 -0.99 7.12 3.72
C SER A 179 -1.09 8.62 3.96
N TYR A 180 -1.82 9.34 3.09
CA TYR A 180 -2.10 10.78 3.24
C TYR A 180 -0.85 11.65 3.39
N GLY A 181 0.23 11.31 2.70
CA GLY A 181 1.51 12.04 2.72
C GLY A 181 2.28 11.92 4.04
N GLU A 182 1.87 11.03 4.94
CA GLU A 182 2.54 10.76 6.21
C GLU A 182 2.65 9.24 6.46
N TYR A 183 3.25 8.88 7.61
CA TYR A 183 3.26 7.50 8.06
C TYR A 183 2.92 7.38 9.54
N LYS A 184 2.33 6.24 9.90
CA LYS A 184 2.03 5.85 11.29
C LYS A 184 2.52 4.43 11.54
N TRP A 185 2.86 4.14 12.79
CA TRP A 185 3.23 2.80 13.23
C TRP A 185 2.05 2.16 13.94
N PHE A 186 1.62 0.99 13.47
CA PHE A 186 0.48 0.27 14.02
C PHE A 186 0.86 -1.13 14.45
N SER A 187 0.15 -1.67 15.43
CA SER A 187 0.18 -3.09 15.75
C SER A 187 -0.38 -3.89 14.58
N LEU A 188 0.43 -4.76 13.96
CA LEU A 188 -0.10 -5.68 12.94
C LEU A 188 -1.15 -6.60 13.56
N LYS A 189 -0.98 -6.99 14.83
CA LYS A 189 -1.96 -7.84 15.52
C LYS A 189 -3.32 -7.16 15.60
N GLU A 190 -3.36 -5.87 15.97
CA GLU A 190 -4.59 -5.09 15.97
C GLU A 190 -5.17 -4.97 14.57
N MET A 191 -4.36 -4.57 13.58
CA MET A 191 -4.81 -4.42 12.19
C MET A 191 -5.36 -5.70 11.56
N TRP A 192 -4.82 -6.87 11.95
CA TRP A 192 -5.21 -8.18 11.40
C TRP A 192 -6.44 -8.77 12.09
N ASP A 193 -6.61 -8.51 13.39
CA ASP A 193 -7.78 -8.97 14.17
C ASP A 193 -8.96 -8.00 14.07
N THR A 194 -9.48 -7.84 12.85
CA THR A 194 -10.53 -6.85 12.61
C THR A 194 -11.88 -7.19 13.25
N GLY A 195 -12.10 -8.46 13.59
CA GLY A 195 -13.36 -8.96 14.14
C GLY A 195 -14.53 -9.13 13.16
N TYR A 196 -14.29 -9.08 11.84
CA TYR A 196 -15.29 -9.29 10.79
C TYR A 196 -14.80 -10.34 9.75
N ASP A 197 -15.69 -10.85 8.90
CA ASP A 197 -15.27 -11.73 7.78
C ASP A 197 -14.69 -10.91 6.60
N LYS A 198 -15.28 -9.74 6.32
CA LYS A 198 -14.80 -8.82 5.28
C LYS A 198 -13.69 -7.93 5.85
N LYS A 199 -12.48 -8.49 5.94
CA LYS A 199 -11.30 -7.86 6.56
C LYS A 199 -10.39 -7.10 5.59
N GLY A 200 -10.32 -7.57 4.33
CA GLY A 200 -9.33 -7.13 3.35
C GLY A 200 -8.13 -8.08 3.31
N GLY A 201 -6.92 -7.56 3.20
CA GLY A 201 -5.69 -8.34 3.11
C GLY A 201 -4.52 -7.54 2.57
N MET A 202 -3.55 -8.24 1.99
CA MET A 202 -2.33 -7.65 1.43
C MET A 202 -2.12 -8.11 -0.01
N ILE A 203 -1.43 -7.29 -0.80
CA ILE A 203 -0.84 -7.73 -2.06
C ILE A 203 0.65 -8.02 -1.79
N LEU A 204 1.09 -9.22 -2.14
CA LEU A 204 2.49 -9.62 -2.10
C LEU A 204 3.07 -9.49 -3.50
N TYR A 205 4.21 -8.82 -3.62
CA TYR A 205 4.94 -8.72 -4.87
C TYR A 205 6.03 -9.78 -4.96
N HIS A 206 6.25 -10.25 -6.20
CA HIS A 206 7.36 -11.13 -6.54
C HIS A 206 8.08 -10.55 -7.77
N ILE A 207 9.40 -10.43 -7.70
CA ILE A 207 10.27 -9.80 -8.70
C ILE A 207 11.46 -10.67 -9.07
#